data_AF-A0A0M0GDT9-F1
#
_entry.id   AF-A0A0M0GDT9-F1
#
_cell.length_a   1.000
_cell.length_b   1.000
_cell.length_c   1.000
_cell.angle_alpha   90.00
_cell.angle_beta   90.00
_cell.angle_gamma   90.00
#
_symmetry.space_group_name_H-M   'P 1'
#
loop_
_entity.id
_entity.type
_entity.pdbx_description
1 polymer ?
#
loop_
_entity_poly.entity_id
_entity_poly.type
_entity_poly.pdbx_seq_one_letter_code
_entity_poly.pdbx_strand_id
1 'polypeptide(L)' 'MVGLKPFEYQSSKNEAELFNEFKLTTEFNNVAATDTVIVKASLIYVEEQGWKVDDVEFVGQLTGRD' A
#
# COMPACT_ATOMS: atom_id res chain seq x y z
N MET A 1 -11.38 -8.85 -8.08
CA MET A 1 -10.74 -8.10 -6.98
C MET A 1 -11.76 -7.13 -6.41
N VAL A 2 -12.40 -7.49 -5.29
CA VAL A 2 -13.31 -6.60 -4.56
C VAL A 2 -12.62 -6.35 -3.22
N GLY A 3 -12.29 -5.10 -2.90
CA GLY A 3 -11.71 -4.76 -1.59
C GLY A 3 -10.64 -3.68 -1.56
N LEU A 4 -10.09 -3.26 -2.71
CA LEU A 4 -9.17 -2.13 -2.74
C LEU A 4 -9.96 -0.84 -2.47
N LYS A 5 -9.76 -0.24 -1.30
CA LYS A 5 -10.10 1.16 -1.05
C LYS A 5 -8.82 1.98 -1.26
N PRO A 6 -8.55 2.47 -2.48
CA PRO A 6 -7.48 3.43 -2.67
C PRO A 6 -7.87 4.69 -1.89
N PHE A 7 -7.02 5.10 -0.95
CA PHE A 7 -7.06 6.46 -0.43
C PHE A 7 -6.07 7.27 -1.26
N GLU A 8 -6.60 8.25 -1.99
CA GLU A 8 -5.80 9.21 -2.72
C GLU A 8 -5.61 10.44 -1.84
N TYR A 9 -4.35 10.76 -1.54
CA TYR A 9 -3.98 12.00 -0.90
C TYR A 9 -3.16 12.82 -1.88
N GLN A 10 -3.78 13.84 -2.47
CA GLN A 10 -3.08 14.77 -3.33
C GLN A 10 -2.32 15.79 -2.47
N SER A 11 -1.02 15.53 -2.24
CA SER A 11 -0.13 16.42 -1.47
C SER A 11 0.04 17.78 -2.17
N SER A 12 0.10 17.79 -3.52
CA SER A 12 0.19 19.02 -4.30
C SER A 12 -0.31 18.87 -5.74
N LYS A 13 -0.20 19.92 -6.57
CA LYS A 13 -0.50 19.83 -8.01
C LYS A 13 0.38 18.81 -8.74
N ASN A 14 1.58 18.56 -8.23
CA ASN A 14 2.59 17.71 -8.88
C ASN A 14 2.94 16.47 -8.04
N GLU A 15 2.27 16.24 -6.92
CA GLU A 15 2.54 15.11 -6.03
C GLU A 15 1.23 14.47 -5.58
N ALA A 16 1.19 13.15 -5.60
CA ALA A 16 0.06 12.36 -5.13
C ALA A 16 0.54 11.11 -4.40
N GLU A 17 -0.19 10.71 -3.36
CA GLU A 17 0.05 9.46 -2.65
C GLU A 17 -1.19 8.57 -2.77
N LEU A 18 -0.97 7.29 -3.10
CA LEU A 18 -2.02 6.26 -3.11
C LEU A 18 -1.72 5.21 -2.06
N PHE A 19 -2.71 4.92 -1.22
CA PHE A 19 -2.62 3.88 -0.20
C PHE A 19 -3.55 2.72 -0.54
N ASN A 20 -3.00 1.51 -0.55
CA ASN A 20 -3.74 0.27 -0.71
C ASN A 20 -3.59 -0.58 0.56
N GLU A 21 -4.70 -0.86 1.23
CA GLU A 21 -4.73 -1.75 2.40
C GLU A 21 -5.12 -3.16 1.99
N PHE A 22 -4.31 -4.14 2.41
CA PHE A 22 -4.54 -5.57 2.23
C PHE A 22 -4.61 -6.26 3.59
N LYS A 23 -5.58 -7.15 3.75
CA LYS A 23 -5.61 -8.09 4.88
C LYS A 23 -5.21 -9.46 4.34
N LEU A 24 -4.08 -9.97 4.80
CA LEU A 24 -3.55 -11.27 4.40
C LEU A 24 -3.79 -12.26 5.53
N THR A 25 -4.57 -13.31 5.25
CA THR A 25 -4.75 -14.42 6.18
C THR A 25 -3.92 -15.60 5.72
N THR A 26 -3.04 -16.11 6.59
CA THR A 26 -2.32 -17.37 6.39
C THR A 26 -2.86 -18.41 7.35
N GLU A 27 -3.21 -19.59 6.83
CA GLU A 27 -3.77 -20.69 7.63
C GLU A 27 -2.94 -21.97 7.46
N PHE A 28 -2.60 -22.62 8.58
CA PHE A 28 -1.94 -23.91 8.61
C PHE A 28 -2.30 -24.69 9.88
N ASN A 29 -2.69 -25.96 9.76
CA ASN A 29 -3.03 -26.83 10.91
C ASN A 29 -4.02 -26.20 11.93
N ASN A 30 -5.09 -25.57 11.45
CA ASN A 30 -6.08 -24.85 12.26
C ASN A 30 -5.52 -23.64 13.05
N VAL A 31 -4.32 -23.18 12.72
CA VAL A 31 -3.75 -21.92 13.19
C VAL A 31 -3.87 -20.90 12.06
N ALA A 32 -4.47 -19.74 12.35
CA ALA A 32 -4.61 -18.65 11.42
C ALA A 32 -3.91 -17.39 11.97
N ALA A 33 -3.19 -16.69 11.09
CA ALA A 33 -2.66 -15.36 11.33
C ALA A 33 -3.19 -14.41 10.26
N THR A 34 -3.69 -13.25 10.69
CA THR A 34 -4.15 -12.20 9.78
C THR A 34 -3.31 -10.96 10.00
N ASP A 35 -2.58 -10.55 8.96
CA ASP A 35 -1.75 -9.35 8.97
C ASP A 35 -2.35 -8.30 8.03
N THR A 36 -2.26 -7.03 8.45
CA THR A 36 -2.59 -5.90 7.58
C THR A 36 -1.30 -5.38 6.94
N VAL A 37 -1.30 -5.27 5.62
CA VAL A 37 -0.21 -4.66 4.84
C VAL A 37 -0.78 -3.46 4.11
N ILE A 38 -0.14 -2.29 4.28
CA ILE A 38 -0.45 -1.07 3.57
C ILE A 38 0.67 -0.84 2.55
N VAL A 39 0.30 -0.70 1.28
CA VAL A 39 1.21 -0.29 0.21
C VAL A 39 0.93 1.17 -0.11
N LYS A 40 1.93 2.02 0.12
CA LYS A 40 1.89 3.43 -0.23
C LYS A 40 2.72 3.64 -1.49
N ALA A 41 2.11 4.20 -2.53
CA ALA A 41 2.80 4.64 -3.73
C ALA A 41 2.82 6.15 -3.79
N SER A 42 4.02 6.74 -3.88
CA SER A 42 4.22 8.17 -4.09
C SER A 42 4.41 8.43 -5.58
N LEU A 43 3.70 9.42 -6.10
CA LEU A 43 3.73 9.82 -7.50
C LEU A 43 4.20 11.26 -7.62
N ILE A 44 5.03 11.52 -8.63
CA ILE A 44 5.43 12.87 -9.03
C ILE A 44 5.02 13.13 -10.48
N TYR A 45 4.55 14.33 -10.77
CA TYR A 45 4.29 14.78 -12.13
C TYR A 45 5.54 15.42 -12.72
N VAL A 46 6.01 14.87 -13.83
CA VAL A 46 7.13 15.40 -14.60
C VAL A 46 6.58 16.02 -15.88
N GLU A 47 6.86 17.31 -16.11
CA GLU A 47 6.43 18.01 -17.31
C GLU A 47 6.88 17.26 -18.57
N GLU A 48 6.03 17.23 -19.60
CA GLU A 48 6.20 16.46 -20.86
C GLU A 48 6.22 14.93 -20.72
N GLN A 49 6.38 14.38 -19.51
CA GLN A 49 6.53 12.93 -19.28
C GLN A 49 5.36 12.32 -18.49
N GLY A 50 4.52 13.16 -17.86
CA GLY A 50 3.36 12.73 -17.10
C GLY A 50 3.70 12.26 -15.68
N TRP A 51 2.74 11.54 -15.07
CA TRP A 51 2.89 10.97 -13.74
C TRP A 51 3.86 9.80 -13.74
N LYS A 52 4.75 9.79 -12.76
CA LYS A 52 5.70 8.70 -12.52
C LYS A 52 5.64 8.26 -11.06
N VAL A 53 5.92 6.99 -10.84
CA VAL A 53 6.17 6.45 -9.50
C VAL A 53 7.51 6.98 -9.02
N ASP A 54 7.48 7.67 -7.89
CA ASP A 54 8.67 8.17 -7.20
C ASP A 54 9.17 7.14 -6.18
N ASP A 55 8.25 6.62 -5.36
CA ASP A 55 8.57 5.66 -4.31
C ASP A 55 7.42 4.68 -4.03
N VAL A 56 7.75 3.52 -3.47
CA VAL A 56 6.81 2.52 -2.99
C VAL A 56 7.23 2.02 -1.61
N GLU A 57 6.42 2.32 -0.60
CA GLU A 57 6.63 1.90 0.78
C GLU A 57 5.65 0.78 1.18
N PHE A 58 6.13 -0.20 1.94
CA PHE A 58 5.34 -1.29 2.50
C PHE A 58 5.31 -1.17 4.03
N VAL A 59 4.13 -0.96 4.59
CA VAL A 59 3.93 -0.87 6.04
C VAL A 59 3.15 -2.11 6.48
N GLY A 60 3.78 -2.98 7.27
CA GLY A 60 3.15 -4.16 7.82
C GLY A 60 3.66 -4.43 9.24
N GLN A 61 2.79 -4.97 10.08
CA GLN A 61 3.18 -5.43 11.40
C GLN A 61 3.52 -6.92 11.33
N LEU A 62 4.80 -7.24 11.16
CA LEU A 62 5.27 -8.63 11.19
C LEU A 62 5.37 -9.10 12.65
N THR A 63 4.36 -9.84 13.12
CA THR A 63 4.43 -10.45 14.45
C THR A 63 5.06 -11.85 14.36
N GLY A 64 6.39 -11.92 14.49
CA GLY A 64 7.05 -13.17 14.86
C GLY A 64 6.85 -13.39 16.35
N ARG A 65 6.08 -14.40 16.76
CA ARG A 65 6.15 -14.91 18.13
C ARG A 65 7.40 -15.79 18.22
N ASP A 66 8.27 -15.48 19.18
CA ASP A 66 9.35 -16.35 19.66
C ASP A 66 8.82 -17.73 20.10
#